data_AF-A0A2V6KLB4-F1
#
_entry.id   AF-A0A2V6KLB4-F1
#
_cell.length_a   1.000
_cell.length_b   1.000
_cell.length_c   1.000
_cell.angle_alpha   90.00
_cell.angle_beta   90.00
_cell.angle_gamma   90.00
#
_symmetry.space_group_name_H-M   'P 1'
#
loop_
_entity.id
_entity.type
_entity.pdbx_description
1 polymer ?
#
loop_
_entity_poly.entity_id
_entity_poly.type
_entity_poly.pdbx_seq_one_letter_code
_entity_poly.pdbx_strand_id
1 'polypeptide(L)'
;MLKKTLIVFTFCALLLLGNYAVQSATGRTRSAGRSTPNAQHPTLNAQPRTGTLQKMIIENGNVTMDLDLNGLNGSNSLVARPAEFRFAVAANSFFPILIFNNQLRGLEPGSMALIPSAGVSSVGGIGDAGVDAPGYNNLPAPLNASLKQLVVEKFPSNEGLGLAVRDSNTGFTFFNVEGGQYNYDAKAQALSITNSRLVISKEFANALGHASAAGEVVGRISIGAAMQTIEVNQLDENGDVKSASLPALHQPGVGTVPGPDVIVGDLIGLDQQDNGAVDGRVGLALGTDACNKGTENTAWIALPSNNHPFIPQNLYRMSGGADNTQRFEQIGQSWGKHAFAAASA
;
A
#
# COMPACT_ATOMS: atom_id res chain seq x y z
N MET A 1 -19.90 36.27 -38.30
CA MET A 1 -18.89 35.94 -39.34
C MET A 1 -17.82 35.08 -38.64
N LEU A 2 -17.51 33.84 -39.03
CA LEU A 2 -17.09 33.33 -40.35
C LEU A 2 -15.71 33.96 -40.69
N LYS A 3 -14.56 33.26 -40.85
CA LYS A 3 -14.18 31.88 -41.24
C LYS A 3 -12.77 31.57 -40.63
N LYS A 4 -12.48 30.38 -40.09
CA LYS A 4 -11.79 29.19 -40.71
C LYS A 4 -10.27 29.35 -40.98
N THR A 5 -9.35 28.54 -40.39
CA THR A 5 -8.90 27.13 -40.74
C THR A 5 -7.61 27.19 -41.63
N LEU A 6 -6.56 26.33 -41.60
CA LEU A 6 -6.32 24.86 -41.55
C LEU A 6 -4.88 24.63 -40.93
N ILE A 7 -4.61 23.72 -39.95
CA ILE A 7 -3.98 22.36 -40.05
C ILE A 7 -2.50 22.35 -40.54
N VAL A 8 -1.57 21.61 -39.89
CA VAL A 8 -1.19 20.17 -40.06
C VAL A 8 -0.67 19.61 -38.70
N PHE A 9 -1.34 18.72 -37.95
CA PHE A 9 -1.40 17.23 -38.04
C PHE A 9 -0.03 16.54 -38.23
N THR A 10 0.54 15.76 -37.30
CA THR A 10 0.25 14.34 -36.99
C THR A 10 1.32 13.93 -35.95
N PHE A 11 1.05 13.27 -34.81
CA PHE A 11 0.89 11.82 -34.68
C PHE A 11 0.27 11.45 -33.31
N CYS A 12 -0.55 10.40 -33.30
CA CYS A 12 -1.07 9.75 -32.08
C CYS A 12 0.04 8.88 -31.42
N ALA A 13 -0.13 8.11 -30.34
CA ALA A 13 -1.33 7.56 -29.70
C ALA A 13 -1.03 7.04 -28.27
N LEU A 14 -2.11 6.64 -27.58
CA LEU A 14 -2.15 5.80 -26.36
C LEU A 14 -1.45 6.34 -25.08
N LEU A 15 -2.28 6.78 -24.13
CA LEU A 15 -2.43 6.07 -22.86
C LEU A 15 -3.85 6.33 -22.31
N LEU A 16 -4.78 5.43 -22.67
CA LEU A 16 -6.10 5.33 -22.05
C LEU A 16 -5.96 4.39 -20.84
N LEU A 17 -6.38 4.87 -19.66
CA LEU A 17 -7.15 4.14 -18.63
C LEU A 17 -7.15 5.01 -17.35
N GLY A 18 -8.28 5.66 -17.09
CA GLY A 18 -8.43 6.60 -15.98
C GLY A 18 -9.75 7.33 -16.07
N ASN A 19 -10.84 6.62 -15.77
CA ASN A 19 -12.18 7.09 -15.37
C ASN A 19 -13.19 5.94 -15.56
N TYR A 20 -13.53 5.25 -14.48
CA TYR A 20 -14.72 4.39 -14.41
C TYR A 20 -15.70 4.96 -13.40
N ALA A 21 -16.34 6.07 -13.76
CA ALA A 21 -17.60 6.47 -13.14
C ALA A 21 -18.72 5.65 -13.79
N VAL A 22 -19.35 4.73 -13.04
CA VAL A 22 -20.51 3.99 -13.55
C VAL A 22 -21.78 4.75 -13.21
N GLN A 23 -22.41 5.30 -14.25
CA GLN A 23 -23.67 6.02 -14.15
C GLN A 23 -24.85 5.03 -14.13
N SER A 24 -25.83 5.28 -13.28
CA SER A 24 -26.93 4.35 -12.97
C SER A 24 -27.87 4.07 -14.15
N ALA A 25 -28.27 2.82 -14.30
CA ALA A 25 -29.11 2.36 -15.40
C ALA A 25 -30.58 2.78 -15.22
N THR A 26 -31.14 3.48 -16.21
CA THR A 26 -32.59 3.51 -16.45
C THR A 26 -32.86 3.09 -17.89
N GLY A 27 -33.62 2.00 -18.05
CA GLY A 27 -33.82 1.38 -19.36
C GLY A 27 -34.92 2.05 -20.19
N ARG A 28 -34.70 2.19 -21.50
CA ARG A 28 -35.79 2.23 -22.49
C ARG A 28 -35.32 1.73 -23.85
N THR A 29 -36.11 0.82 -24.42
CA THR A 29 -35.90 0.21 -25.74
C THR A 29 -36.48 1.06 -26.87
N ARG A 30 -35.81 1.09 -28.05
CA ARG A 30 -36.42 0.79 -29.37
C ARG A 30 -35.52 1.05 -30.59
N SER A 31 -35.75 0.21 -31.61
CA SER A 31 -35.65 0.47 -33.06
C SER A 31 -34.29 0.44 -33.79
N ALA A 32 -34.04 -0.74 -34.37
CA ALA A 32 -33.28 -1.07 -35.58
C ALA A 32 -32.91 0.02 -36.62
N GLY A 33 -31.71 -0.16 -37.19
CA GLY A 33 -31.24 0.35 -38.50
C GLY A 33 -30.23 -0.64 -39.11
N ARG A 34 -30.20 -0.80 -40.45
CA ARG A 34 -29.61 -1.97 -41.14
C ARG A 34 -28.54 -1.60 -42.18
N SER A 35 -27.29 -2.08 -42.00
CA SER A 35 -26.21 -2.27 -43.01
C SER A 35 -24.86 -2.51 -42.29
N THR A 36 -23.80 -3.15 -42.81
CA THR A 36 -23.60 -4.27 -43.78
C THR A 36 -22.23 -4.92 -43.44
N PRO A 37 -21.95 -6.20 -43.83
CA PRO A 37 -20.85 -6.95 -43.21
C PRO A 37 -19.49 -6.75 -43.90
N ASN A 38 -18.40 -6.57 -43.12
CA ASN A 38 -17.08 -7.10 -43.51
C ASN A 38 -16.07 -7.19 -42.35
N ALA A 39 -15.01 -7.95 -42.59
CA ALA A 39 -13.79 -8.10 -41.77
C ALA A 39 -13.97 -8.68 -40.35
N GLN A 40 -13.78 -10.00 -40.24
CA GLN A 40 -13.34 -10.63 -38.99
C GLN A 40 -11.95 -10.08 -38.62
N HIS A 41 -11.90 -9.10 -37.72
CA HIS A 41 -10.68 -8.86 -36.95
C HIS A 41 -10.55 -9.95 -35.89
N PRO A 42 -9.34 -10.51 -35.67
CA PRO A 42 -9.11 -11.41 -34.54
C PRO A 42 -9.51 -10.65 -33.27
N THR A 43 -10.36 -11.26 -32.45
CA THR A 43 -10.66 -10.73 -31.11
C THR A 43 -9.34 -10.56 -30.37
N LEU A 44 -9.00 -9.31 -30.02
CA LEU A 44 -8.01 -9.04 -28.99
C LEU A 44 -8.42 -9.87 -27.77
N ASN A 45 -7.61 -10.88 -27.44
CA ASN A 45 -7.91 -11.80 -26.35
C ASN A 45 -8.13 -10.95 -25.09
N ALA A 46 -9.38 -10.87 -24.65
CA ALA A 46 -9.70 -10.32 -23.35
C ALA A 46 -8.91 -11.15 -22.34
N GLN A 47 -7.97 -10.52 -21.63
CA GLN A 47 -7.26 -11.15 -20.54
C GLN A 47 -8.32 -11.75 -19.59
N PRO A 48 -8.20 -13.02 -19.18
CA PRO A 48 -9.22 -13.64 -18.34
C PRO A 48 -9.38 -12.83 -17.06
N ARG A 49 -10.55 -12.19 -16.91
CA ARG A 49 -10.93 -11.43 -15.71
C ARG A 49 -11.25 -12.34 -14.53
N THR A 50 -11.66 -13.57 -14.84
CA THR A 50 -11.76 -14.68 -13.89
C THR A 50 -10.40 -15.00 -13.30
N GLY A 51 -10.34 -15.20 -11.98
CA GLY A 51 -9.11 -15.65 -11.34
C GLY A 51 -9.10 -15.42 -9.85
N THR A 52 -7.95 -15.72 -9.25
CA THR A 52 -7.67 -15.40 -7.86
C THR A 52 -6.87 -14.10 -7.80
N LEU A 53 -7.44 -13.07 -7.18
CA LEU A 53 -6.73 -11.87 -6.73
C LEU A 53 -6.40 -12.03 -5.24
N GLN A 54 -5.17 -11.77 -4.85
CA GLN A 54 -4.71 -11.87 -3.46
C GLN A 54 -4.08 -10.55 -3.02
N LYS A 55 -4.41 -10.10 -1.81
CA LYS A 55 -3.65 -9.10 -1.08
C LYS A 55 -2.72 -9.81 -0.10
N MET A 56 -1.44 -9.49 -0.14
CA MET A 56 -0.41 -10.11 0.71
C MET A 56 0.40 -9.04 1.42
N ILE A 57 0.76 -9.28 2.67
CA ILE A 57 1.67 -8.42 3.46
C ILE A 57 2.94 -9.18 3.81
N ILE A 58 3.93 -8.49 4.36
CA ILE A 58 5.17 -9.12 4.80
C ILE A 58 4.89 -9.97 6.03
N GLU A 59 5.29 -11.24 5.97
CA GLU A 59 5.39 -12.11 7.14
C GLU A 59 6.66 -11.80 7.91
N ASN A 60 7.80 -11.79 7.21
CA ASN A 60 9.12 -11.41 7.71
C ASN A 60 10.05 -11.14 6.50
N GLY A 61 11.23 -10.60 6.74
CA GLY A 61 12.18 -10.37 5.65
C GLY A 61 13.50 -9.74 6.09
N ASN A 62 14.30 -9.36 5.11
CA ASN A 62 15.53 -8.60 5.27
C ASN A 62 15.59 -7.45 4.27
N VAL A 63 16.29 -6.39 4.68
CA VAL A 63 16.65 -5.24 3.84
C VAL A 63 18.14 -4.99 3.99
N THR A 64 18.82 -4.81 2.86
CA THR A 64 20.22 -4.37 2.81
C THR A 64 20.29 -3.01 2.14
N MET A 65 20.99 -2.07 2.76
CA MET A 65 21.28 -0.75 2.20
C MET A 65 22.80 -0.56 2.10
N ASP A 66 23.30 -0.42 0.87
CA ASP A 66 24.69 -0.06 0.59
C ASP A 66 24.77 1.46 0.42
N LEU A 67 25.40 2.18 1.36
CA LEU A 67 25.53 3.64 1.31
C LEU A 67 26.98 4.08 1.12
N ASP A 68 27.21 5.03 0.22
CA ASP A 68 28.48 5.77 0.13
C ASP A 68 28.55 6.86 1.20
N LEU A 69 29.31 6.58 2.26
CA LEU A 69 29.50 7.51 3.37
C LEU A 69 30.27 8.78 2.97
N ASN A 70 31.00 8.79 1.85
CA ASN A 70 31.68 10.01 1.39
C ASN A 70 30.70 10.99 0.74
N GLY A 71 29.76 10.49 -0.07
CA GLY A 71 28.66 11.30 -0.62
C GLY A 71 27.78 11.90 0.48
N LEU A 72 27.43 11.11 1.50
CA LEU A 72 26.60 11.58 2.63
C LEU A 72 27.26 12.66 3.49
N ASN A 73 28.59 12.67 3.60
CA ASN A 73 29.33 13.60 4.46
C ASN A 73 29.92 14.80 3.69
N GLY A 74 29.51 15.04 2.43
CA GLY A 74 30.02 16.16 1.62
C GLY A 74 31.52 16.08 1.31
N SER A 75 32.09 14.87 1.27
CA SER A 75 33.52 14.66 1.08
C SER A 75 33.92 14.90 -0.38
N ASN A 76 34.94 15.75 -0.61
CA ASN A 76 35.55 15.95 -1.93
C ASN A 76 36.35 14.73 -2.45
N SER A 77 36.25 13.57 -1.79
CA SER A 77 36.89 12.32 -2.20
C SER A 77 36.17 11.70 -3.39
N LEU A 78 36.87 11.55 -4.52
CA LEU A 78 36.40 10.81 -5.70
C LEU A 78 36.32 9.28 -5.47
N VAL A 79 36.79 8.78 -4.32
CA VAL A 79 36.70 7.37 -3.93
C VAL A 79 35.47 7.18 -3.06
N ALA A 80 34.54 6.32 -3.49
CA ALA A 80 33.38 5.92 -2.69
C ALA A 80 33.80 5.14 -1.45
N ARG A 81 33.12 5.37 -0.31
CA ARG A 81 33.27 4.61 0.93
C ARG A 81 31.97 3.85 1.23
N PRO A 82 31.72 2.72 0.54
CA PRO A 82 30.52 1.93 0.78
C PRO A 82 30.50 1.36 2.21
N ALA A 83 29.35 1.45 2.86
CA ALA A 83 29.02 0.75 4.09
C ALA A 83 27.69 0.01 3.88
N GLU A 84 27.70 -1.28 4.21
CA GLU A 84 26.53 -2.15 4.12
C GLU A 84 25.77 -2.12 5.46
N PHE A 85 24.49 -1.82 5.40
CA PHE A 85 23.58 -1.78 6.54
C PHE A 85 22.50 -2.85 6.37
N ARG A 86 22.26 -3.65 7.41
CA ARG A 86 21.36 -4.81 7.35
C ARG A 86 20.25 -4.67 8.37
N PHE A 87 19.03 -4.91 7.93
CA PHE A 87 17.84 -4.84 8.76
C PHE A 87 17.04 -6.13 8.59
N ALA A 88 16.51 -6.65 9.70
CA ALA A 88 15.35 -7.52 9.62
C ALA A 88 14.11 -6.66 9.38
N VAL A 89 13.10 -7.19 8.68
CA VAL A 89 11.79 -6.54 8.57
C VAL A 89 10.91 -7.03 9.72
N ALA A 90 10.25 -6.11 10.42
CA ALA A 90 9.32 -6.45 11.50
C ALA A 90 8.18 -7.34 10.98
N ALA A 91 7.85 -8.38 11.74
CA ALA A 91 6.83 -9.34 11.35
C ALA A 91 5.44 -8.68 11.22
N ASN A 92 4.62 -9.20 10.30
CA ASN A 92 3.30 -8.65 9.97
C ASN A 92 3.32 -7.18 9.50
N SER A 93 4.44 -6.68 8.96
CA SER A 93 4.55 -5.33 8.40
C SER A 93 3.52 -5.12 7.27
N PHE A 94 2.66 -4.10 7.43
CA PHE A 94 1.59 -3.79 6.49
C PHE A 94 2.12 -3.03 5.26
N PHE A 95 2.85 -3.77 4.43
CA PHE A 95 3.35 -3.36 3.12
C PHE A 95 2.67 -4.23 2.04
N PRO A 96 1.46 -3.87 1.62
CA PRO A 96 0.63 -4.72 0.78
C PRO A 96 1.12 -4.83 -0.67
N ILE A 97 1.06 -6.05 -1.21
CA ILE A 97 1.19 -6.34 -2.65
C ILE A 97 -0.06 -7.03 -3.18
N LEU A 98 -0.38 -6.75 -4.44
CA LEU A 98 -1.46 -7.42 -5.17
C LEU A 98 -0.90 -8.50 -6.10
N ILE A 99 -1.38 -9.73 -5.94
CA ILE A 99 -1.08 -10.87 -6.81
C ILE A 99 -2.36 -11.28 -7.55
N PHE A 100 -2.33 -11.40 -8.88
CA PHE A 100 -3.44 -11.98 -9.65
C PHE A 100 -2.95 -13.19 -10.43
N ASN A 101 -3.60 -14.34 -10.25
CA ASN A 101 -3.23 -15.61 -10.88
C ASN A 101 -1.72 -15.88 -10.80
N ASN A 102 -1.16 -15.81 -9.58
CA ASN A 102 0.26 -16.02 -9.26
C ASN A 102 1.24 -14.98 -9.84
N GLN A 103 0.76 -13.86 -10.39
CA GLN A 103 1.61 -12.77 -10.93
C GLN A 103 1.47 -11.49 -10.09
N LEU A 104 2.60 -10.85 -9.76
CA LEU A 104 2.63 -9.53 -9.12
C LEU A 104 1.96 -8.48 -10.04
N ARG A 105 1.07 -7.69 -9.47
CA ARG A 105 0.33 -6.62 -10.15
C ARG A 105 0.78 -5.23 -9.72
N GLY A 106 1.19 -5.09 -8.46
CA GLY A 106 1.69 -3.83 -7.91
C GLY A 106 1.85 -3.88 -6.39
N LEU A 107 2.37 -2.77 -5.87
CA LEU A 107 2.41 -2.45 -4.45
C LEU A 107 1.29 -1.46 -4.15
N GLU A 108 0.57 -1.70 -3.06
CA GLU A 108 -0.40 -0.75 -2.49
C GLU A 108 0.29 0.13 -1.42
N PRO A 109 -0.29 1.28 -1.03
CA PRO A 109 0.27 2.12 0.02
C PRO A 109 0.41 1.38 1.37
N GLY A 110 1.48 1.66 2.09
CA GLY A 110 1.82 0.98 3.33
C GLY A 110 3.32 1.01 3.63
N SER A 111 3.74 0.42 4.76
CA SER A 111 5.12 0.51 5.24
C SER A 111 5.63 -0.81 5.83
N MET A 112 6.95 -0.98 5.75
CA MET A 112 7.66 -2.06 6.44
C MET A 112 8.66 -1.48 7.42
N ALA A 113 8.55 -1.87 8.70
CA ALA A 113 9.44 -1.39 9.75
C ALA A 113 10.76 -2.16 9.74
N LEU A 114 11.86 -1.42 9.82
CA LEU A 114 13.22 -1.94 9.77
C LEU A 114 13.79 -2.07 11.18
N ILE A 115 14.23 -3.27 11.53
CA ILE A 115 14.89 -3.58 12.79
C ILE A 115 16.38 -3.75 12.50
N PRO A 116 17.28 -2.87 13.03
CA PRO A 116 18.72 -3.01 12.84
C PRO A 116 19.23 -4.40 13.20
N SER A 117 19.85 -5.07 12.24
CA SER A 117 20.49 -6.36 12.43
C SER A 117 21.99 -6.15 12.51
N ALA A 118 22.64 -6.76 13.51
CA ALA A 118 24.09 -6.80 13.53
C ALA A 118 24.57 -7.62 12.31
N GLY A 119 25.42 -7.00 11.47
CA GLY A 119 26.17 -7.77 10.49
C GLY A 119 26.94 -8.89 11.21
N VAL A 120 26.99 -10.09 10.61
CA VAL A 120 27.69 -11.24 11.20
C VAL A 120 29.20 -10.98 11.18
N SER A 121 29.68 -10.28 12.19
CA SER A 121 31.08 -10.31 12.60
C SER A 121 31.36 -11.70 13.18
N SER A 122 32.47 -12.31 12.79
CA SER A 122 32.74 -13.73 12.99
C SER A 122 33.20 -14.10 14.40
N VAL A 123 32.47 -13.66 15.44
CA VAL A 123 32.64 -14.10 16.83
C VAL A 123 31.24 -14.22 17.46
N GLY A 124 30.89 -15.43 17.91
CA GLY A 124 29.54 -15.74 18.37
C GLY A 124 29.16 -15.01 19.66
N GLY A 125 28.05 -14.29 19.61
CA GLY A 125 27.39 -13.69 20.76
C GLY A 125 26.00 -13.18 20.38
N ILE A 126 24.97 -13.56 21.14
CA ILE A 126 23.62 -12.99 21.00
C ILE A 126 23.63 -11.64 21.72
N GLY A 127 24.05 -10.60 20.99
CA GLY A 127 24.16 -9.23 21.48
C GLY A 127 22.93 -8.39 21.16
N ASP A 128 22.76 -7.30 21.92
CA ASP A 128 21.68 -6.33 21.75
C ASP A 128 21.67 -5.72 20.33
N ALA A 129 20.48 -5.27 19.87
CA ALA A 129 20.23 -5.05 18.45
C ALA A 129 21.03 -3.89 17.79
N GLY A 130 22.16 -4.26 17.19
CA GLY A 130 22.60 -3.83 15.86
C GLY A 130 23.20 -2.43 15.68
N VAL A 131 22.85 -1.44 16.50
CA VAL A 131 23.27 -0.04 16.27
C VAL A 131 24.73 0.27 16.62
N ASP A 132 25.32 -0.46 17.56
CA ASP A 132 26.75 -0.29 17.93
C ASP A 132 27.70 -1.12 17.03
N ALA A 133 27.14 -1.82 16.03
CA ALA A 133 27.91 -2.70 15.16
C ALA A 133 28.86 -1.91 14.22
N PRO A 134 30.03 -2.46 13.85
CA PRO A 134 30.96 -1.82 12.93
C PRO A 134 30.29 -1.44 11.59
N GLY A 135 30.16 -0.14 11.34
CA GLY A 135 29.48 0.41 10.16
C GLY A 135 28.59 1.59 10.52
N TYR A 136 27.70 1.42 11.51
CA TYR A 136 26.68 2.41 11.91
C TYR A 136 27.28 3.68 12.54
N ASN A 137 28.42 3.54 13.24
CA ASN A 137 29.12 4.63 13.93
C ASN A 137 29.65 5.80 13.05
N ASN A 138 29.48 5.74 11.73
CA ASN A 138 29.90 6.79 10.77
C ASN A 138 28.73 7.42 9.99
N LEU A 139 27.49 7.19 10.41
CA LEU A 139 26.31 7.77 9.77
C LEU A 139 26.10 9.24 10.18
N PRO A 140 25.55 10.10 9.30
CA PRO A 140 25.13 11.44 9.68
C PRO A 140 24.14 11.42 10.85
N ALA A 141 24.28 12.37 11.79
CA ALA A 141 23.54 12.37 13.05
C ALA A 141 22.01 12.21 12.92
N PRO A 142 21.31 12.84 11.94
CA PRO A 142 19.87 12.64 11.76
C PRO A 142 19.51 11.18 11.43
N LEU A 143 20.27 10.54 10.53
CA LEU A 143 20.04 9.14 10.13
C LEU A 143 20.40 8.17 11.24
N ASN A 144 21.47 8.45 11.99
CA ASN A 144 21.87 7.64 13.14
C ASN A 144 20.79 7.65 14.25
N ALA A 145 20.17 8.80 14.51
CA ALA A 145 19.09 8.93 15.49
C ALA A 145 17.85 8.10 15.13
N SER A 146 17.54 7.97 13.84
CA SER A 146 16.36 7.25 13.35
C SER A 146 16.54 5.75 13.14
N LEU A 147 17.75 5.18 13.30
CA LEU A 147 18.06 3.77 12.94
C LEU A 147 17.07 2.73 13.49
N LYS A 148 16.58 2.90 14.72
CA LYS A 148 15.67 1.95 15.39
C LYS A 148 14.19 2.15 15.02
N GLN A 149 13.89 3.13 14.16
CA GLN A 149 12.56 3.55 13.75
C GLN A 149 12.50 3.91 12.26
N LEU A 150 13.35 3.29 11.44
CA LEU A 150 13.29 3.41 9.99
C LEU A 150 12.18 2.54 9.41
N VAL A 151 11.51 3.04 8.38
CA VAL A 151 10.58 2.30 7.52
C VAL A 151 10.99 2.41 6.06
N VAL A 152 10.69 1.38 5.25
CA VAL A 152 10.49 1.57 3.80
C VAL A 152 8.99 1.73 3.57
N GLU A 153 8.58 2.84 2.96
CA GLU A 153 7.19 3.20 2.77
C GLU A 153 6.82 3.36 1.29
N LYS A 154 5.63 2.88 0.94
CA LYS A 154 4.95 3.13 -0.32
C LYS A 154 3.91 4.24 -0.13
N PHE A 155 4.17 5.40 -0.72
CA PHE A 155 3.21 6.50 -0.76
C PHE A 155 1.98 6.17 -1.63
N PRO A 156 0.83 6.83 -1.40
CA PRO A 156 -0.23 6.99 -2.38
C PRO A 156 0.30 7.46 -3.77
N SER A 157 -0.31 6.97 -4.84
CA SER A 157 0.22 7.11 -6.22
C SER A 157 0.24 8.54 -6.78
N ASN A 158 -0.40 9.49 -6.11
CA ASN A 158 -0.44 10.91 -6.43
C ASN A 158 0.81 11.70 -5.98
N GLU A 159 1.68 11.14 -5.12
CA GLU A 159 2.85 11.86 -4.58
C GLU A 159 4.16 11.65 -5.37
N GLY A 160 4.11 10.92 -6.50
CA GLY A 160 5.20 10.88 -7.49
C GLY A 160 6.46 10.11 -7.10
N LEU A 161 6.53 9.51 -5.91
CA LEU A 161 7.67 8.72 -5.45
C LEU A 161 7.30 7.25 -5.24
N GLY A 162 8.08 6.37 -5.88
CA GLY A 162 7.79 4.94 -5.97
C GLY A 162 7.88 4.22 -4.62
N LEU A 163 8.90 4.56 -3.81
CA LEU A 163 9.14 4.11 -2.44
C LEU A 163 10.05 5.15 -1.74
N ALA A 164 10.11 5.17 -0.41
CA ALA A 164 11.08 5.97 0.35
C ALA A 164 11.54 5.29 1.66
N VAL A 165 12.72 5.67 2.14
CA VAL A 165 13.24 5.33 3.48
C VAL A 165 13.01 6.52 4.39
N ARG A 166 12.26 6.32 5.48
CA ARG A 166 11.76 7.39 6.36
C ARG A 166 11.86 7.02 7.83
N ASP A 167 11.79 8.03 8.69
CA ASP A 167 11.56 7.89 10.12
C ASP A 167 10.05 7.69 10.40
N SER A 168 9.68 6.60 11.08
CA SER A 168 8.27 6.25 11.31
C SER A 168 7.52 7.18 12.27
N ASN A 169 8.24 7.92 13.10
CA ASN A 169 7.66 8.71 14.20
C ASN A 169 7.49 10.18 13.81
N THR A 170 8.35 10.68 12.93
CA THR A 170 8.38 12.08 12.47
C THR A 170 7.98 12.25 11.01
N GLY A 171 8.01 11.17 10.22
CA GLY A 171 7.83 11.24 8.76
C GLY A 171 9.03 11.82 8.00
N PHE A 172 10.15 12.10 8.68
CA PHE A 172 11.36 12.63 8.06
C PHE A 172 11.86 11.67 6.98
N THR A 173 12.06 12.18 5.76
CA THR A 173 12.44 11.36 4.61
C THR A 173 13.94 11.43 4.39
N PHE A 174 14.63 10.30 4.51
CA PHE A 174 16.08 10.23 4.24
C PHE A 174 16.35 10.05 2.76
N PHE A 175 15.74 9.01 2.17
CA PHE A 175 16.02 8.60 0.80
C PHE A 175 14.75 8.34 0.02
N ASN A 176 14.70 8.85 -1.20
CA ASN A 176 13.80 8.33 -2.22
C ASN A 176 14.40 7.03 -2.77
N VAL A 177 13.55 6.03 -3.01
CA VAL A 177 13.95 4.74 -3.55
C VAL A 177 13.50 4.65 -5.00
N GLU A 178 14.46 4.63 -5.92
CA GLU A 178 14.20 4.76 -7.36
C GLU A 178 14.57 3.51 -8.17
N GLY A 179 13.73 3.20 -9.16
CA GLY A 179 13.94 2.09 -10.07
C GLY A 179 13.83 0.73 -9.38
N GLY A 180 14.80 -0.14 -9.66
CA GLY A 180 14.83 -1.51 -9.15
C GLY A 180 14.08 -2.52 -10.02
N GLN A 181 14.31 -3.79 -9.70
CA GLN A 181 13.70 -4.96 -10.32
C GLN A 181 12.82 -5.65 -9.27
N TYR A 182 11.54 -5.76 -9.57
CA TYR A 182 10.53 -6.39 -8.71
C TYR A 182 10.26 -7.80 -9.22
N ASN A 183 10.43 -8.78 -8.36
CA ASN A 183 10.17 -10.19 -8.65
C ASN A 183 9.32 -10.81 -7.54
N TYR A 184 8.39 -11.69 -7.92
CA TYR A 184 7.58 -12.47 -6.98
C TYR A 184 7.62 -13.95 -7.36
N ASP A 185 8.04 -14.80 -6.42
CA ASP A 185 7.93 -16.25 -6.55
C ASP A 185 6.66 -16.72 -5.84
N ALA A 186 5.66 -17.14 -6.62
CA ALA A 186 4.38 -17.61 -6.10
C ALA A 186 4.44 -18.97 -5.37
N LYS A 187 5.47 -19.79 -5.60
CA LYS A 187 5.66 -21.07 -4.89
C LYS A 187 6.30 -20.85 -3.52
N ALA A 188 7.26 -19.94 -3.46
CA ALA A 188 7.91 -19.54 -2.21
C ALA A 188 7.14 -18.45 -1.44
N GLN A 189 6.09 -17.88 -2.05
CA GLN A 189 5.39 -16.67 -1.58
C GLN A 189 6.38 -15.54 -1.23
N ALA A 190 7.39 -15.34 -2.06
CA ALA A 190 8.52 -14.46 -1.76
C ALA A 190 8.55 -13.25 -2.69
N LEU A 191 8.62 -12.04 -2.11
CA LEU A 191 8.88 -10.79 -2.81
C LEU A 191 10.37 -10.48 -2.77
N SER A 192 10.93 -10.08 -3.91
CA SER A 192 12.27 -9.52 -4.00
C SER A 192 12.27 -8.21 -4.79
N ILE A 193 12.91 -7.18 -4.23
CA ILE A 193 13.15 -5.89 -4.88
C ILE A 193 14.66 -5.67 -4.86
N THR A 194 15.30 -5.62 -6.02
CA THR A 194 16.77 -5.53 -6.14
C THR A 194 17.19 -4.39 -7.05
N ASN A 195 18.45 -3.96 -6.94
CA ASN A 195 19.04 -2.91 -7.79
C ASN A 195 18.34 -1.53 -7.71
N SER A 196 17.53 -1.29 -6.68
CA SER A 196 16.94 0.03 -6.42
C SER A 196 18.00 1.01 -5.94
N ARG A 197 17.91 2.28 -6.35
CA ARG A 197 18.84 3.35 -5.95
C ARG A 197 18.32 4.08 -4.72
N LEU A 198 19.23 4.45 -3.82
CA LEU A 198 18.96 5.37 -2.72
C LEU A 198 19.38 6.78 -3.14
N VAL A 199 18.42 7.69 -3.17
CA VAL A 199 18.56 9.07 -3.65
C VAL A 199 18.30 10.03 -2.49
N ILE A 200 19.22 10.95 -2.20
CA ILE A 200 19.07 11.89 -1.07
C ILE A 200 17.80 12.74 -1.27
N SER A 201 16.93 12.76 -0.24
CA SER A 201 15.74 13.63 -0.25
C SER A 201 16.13 15.11 -0.08
N LYS A 202 15.25 16.02 -0.53
CA LYS A 202 15.44 17.47 -0.27
C LYS A 202 15.50 17.80 1.22
N GLU A 203 14.74 17.08 2.05
CA GLU A 203 14.70 17.25 3.49
C GLU A 203 16.03 16.86 4.13
N PHE A 204 16.59 15.72 3.73
CA PHE A 204 17.86 15.22 4.25
C PHE A 204 19.06 16.05 3.78
N ALA A 205 19.10 16.45 2.51
CA ALA A 205 20.13 17.36 1.99
C ALA A 205 20.20 18.68 2.79
N ASN A 206 19.05 19.23 3.19
CA ASN A 206 19.00 20.41 4.06
C ASN A 206 19.52 20.11 5.48
N ALA A 207 19.13 18.97 6.07
CA ALA A 207 19.59 18.56 7.40
C ALA A 207 21.10 18.26 7.47
N LEU A 208 21.71 17.86 6.34
CA LEU A 208 23.16 17.72 6.18
C LEU A 208 23.89 19.07 6.02
N GLY A 209 23.16 20.18 5.83
CA GLY A 209 23.75 21.48 5.50
C GLY A 209 24.25 21.59 4.05
N HIS A 210 23.85 20.65 3.17
CA HIS A 210 24.36 20.50 1.81
C HIS A 210 23.20 20.36 0.81
N ALA A 211 22.35 21.39 0.73
CA ALA A 211 21.09 21.38 -0.02
C ALA A 211 21.23 21.00 -1.51
N SER A 212 22.41 21.20 -2.12
CA SER A 212 22.72 20.78 -3.50
C SER A 212 22.73 19.27 -3.71
N ALA A 213 22.94 18.47 -2.65
CA ALA A 213 23.00 17.02 -2.74
C ALA A 213 21.61 16.35 -2.92
N ALA A 214 20.52 17.12 -2.87
CA ALA A 214 19.18 16.60 -3.11
C ALA A 214 19.05 16.04 -4.54
N GLY A 215 18.65 14.77 -4.66
CA GLY A 215 18.61 14.07 -5.95
C GLY A 215 19.90 13.31 -6.30
N GLU A 216 20.96 13.39 -5.49
CA GLU A 216 22.17 12.57 -5.69
C GLU A 216 21.94 11.11 -5.27
N VAL A 217 22.44 10.17 -6.07
CA VAL A 217 22.44 8.74 -5.77
C VAL A 217 23.62 8.44 -4.84
N VAL A 218 23.32 8.08 -3.60
CA VAL A 218 24.32 7.73 -2.56
C VAL A 218 24.32 6.26 -2.18
N GLY A 219 23.58 5.41 -2.90
CA GLY A 219 23.55 4.01 -2.54
C GLY A 219 22.58 3.15 -3.32
N ARG A 220 22.42 1.92 -2.82
CA ARG A 220 21.43 0.95 -3.28
C ARG A 220 20.70 0.33 -2.11
N ILE A 221 19.48 -0.11 -2.38
CA ILE A 221 18.67 -0.91 -1.45
C ILE A 221 18.21 -2.18 -2.14
N SER A 222 18.27 -3.29 -1.40
CA SER A 222 17.69 -4.58 -1.78
C SER A 222 16.80 -5.10 -0.65
N ILE A 223 15.66 -5.68 -1.01
CA ILE A 223 14.61 -6.16 -0.11
C ILE A 223 14.31 -7.60 -0.49
N GLY A 224 14.27 -8.50 0.48
CA GLY A 224 13.78 -9.87 0.34
C GLY A 224 12.83 -10.21 1.47
N ALA A 225 11.58 -10.53 1.15
CA ALA A 225 10.52 -10.76 2.13
C ALA A 225 9.73 -12.04 1.82
N ALA A 226 9.44 -12.82 2.87
CA ALA A 226 8.38 -13.81 2.85
C ALA A 226 7.04 -13.07 3.00
N MET A 227 6.07 -13.42 2.17
CA MET A 227 4.76 -12.77 2.10
C MET A 227 3.68 -13.74 2.57
N GLN A 228 2.80 -13.29 3.44
CA GLN A 228 1.60 -14.03 3.84
C GLN A 228 0.36 -13.41 3.20
N THR A 229 -0.61 -14.25 2.86
CA THR A 229 -1.88 -13.78 2.26
C THR A 229 -2.83 -13.31 3.35
N ILE A 230 -3.35 -12.09 3.21
CA ILE A 230 -4.38 -11.55 4.11
C ILE A 230 -5.76 -11.51 3.47
N GLU A 231 -5.86 -11.50 2.13
CA GLU A 231 -7.13 -11.47 1.41
C GLU A 231 -7.04 -12.33 0.15
N VAL A 232 -8.07 -13.14 -0.14
CA VAL A 232 -8.19 -13.99 -1.33
C VAL A 232 -9.55 -13.76 -1.98
N ASN A 233 -9.59 -13.01 -3.08
CA ASN A 233 -10.78 -12.73 -3.88
C ASN A 233 -10.85 -13.65 -5.10
N GLN A 234 -11.99 -14.31 -5.28
CA GLN A 234 -12.32 -15.07 -6.48
C GLN A 234 -13.15 -14.17 -7.40
N LEU A 235 -12.59 -13.83 -8.57
CA LEU A 235 -13.22 -12.95 -9.56
C LEU A 235 -13.99 -13.76 -10.62
N ASP A 236 -15.11 -13.21 -11.08
CA ASP A 236 -15.93 -13.77 -12.16
C ASP A 236 -15.47 -13.30 -13.56
N GLU A 237 -16.28 -13.57 -14.60
CA GLU A 237 -15.98 -13.18 -15.99
C GLU A 237 -16.04 -11.68 -16.28
N ASN A 238 -16.76 -10.93 -15.43
CA ASN A 238 -16.82 -9.47 -15.50
C ASN A 238 -15.63 -8.82 -14.78
N GLY A 239 -15.07 -9.53 -13.80
CA GLY A 239 -14.05 -9.07 -12.87
C GLY A 239 -14.60 -8.80 -11.46
N ASP A 240 -15.87 -9.12 -11.22
CA ASP A 240 -16.56 -8.87 -9.96
C ASP A 240 -16.16 -9.92 -8.92
N VAL A 241 -15.99 -9.49 -7.66
CA VAL A 241 -15.70 -10.41 -6.56
C VAL A 241 -16.93 -11.29 -6.29
N LYS A 242 -16.78 -12.60 -6.42
CA LYS A 242 -17.83 -13.60 -6.16
C LYS A 242 -17.75 -14.20 -4.74
N SER A 243 -16.54 -14.32 -4.22
CA SER A 243 -16.26 -14.77 -2.86
C SER A 243 -14.89 -14.30 -2.42
N ALA A 244 -14.76 -13.92 -1.16
CA ALA A 244 -13.50 -13.56 -0.52
C ALA A 244 -13.22 -14.50 0.65
N SER A 245 -11.95 -14.62 1.03
CA SER A 245 -11.54 -15.17 2.32
C SER A 245 -10.40 -14.35 2.90
N LEU A 246 -10.43 -14.12 4.21
CA LEU A 246 -9.27 -13.66 4.97
C LEU A 246 -8.60 -14.88 5.61
N PRO A 247 -7.40 -15.29 5.18
CA PRO A 247 -6.64 -16.30 5.91
C PRO A 247 -6.34 -15.85 7.34
N ALA A 248 -6.08 -16.81 8.22
CA ALA A 248 -5.41 -16.52 9.48
C ALA A 248 -3.96 -16.07 9.23
N LEU A 249 -3.43 -15.17 10.07
CA LEU A 249 -2.01 -14.82 10.02
C LEU A 249 -1.16 -16.03 10.45
N HIS A 250 -0.01 -16.24 9.80
CA HIS A 250 0.92 -17.32 10.19
C HIS A 250 1.51 -17.09 11.59
N GLN A 251 1.66 -15.81 11.98
CA GLN A 251 2.07 -15.38 13.31
C GLN A 251 1.00 -14.45 13.90
N PRO A 252 -0.07 -15.00 14.50
CA PRO A 252 -1.11 -14.19 15.14
C PRO A 252 -0.55 -13.41 16.33
N GLY A 253 -1.08 -12.21 16.56
CA GLY A 253 -0.63 -11.37 17.68
C GLY A 253 -0.95 -11.98 19.04
N VAL A 254 -0.15 -11.67 20.05
CA VAL A 254 -0.42 -12.13 21.43
C VAL A 254 -1.83 -11.77 21.90
N GLY A 255 -2.50 -12.73 22.55
CA GLY A 255 -3.85 -12.57 23.10
C GLY A 255 -5.02 -12.89 22.15
N THR A 256 -4.78 -13.49 20.98
CA THR A 256 -5.86 -13.98 20.10
C THR A 256 -6.58 -15.19 20.70
N VAL A 257 -7.91 -15.19 20.64
CA VAL A 257 -8.75 -16.34 20.96
C VAL A 257 -8.76 -17.31 19.76
N PRO A 258 -8.80 -18.65 19.97
CA PRO A 258 -8.94 -19.59 18.86
C PRO A 258 -10.20 -19.35 18.02
N GLY A 259 -10.05 -19.33 16.70
CA GLY A 259 -11.12 -19.07 15.72
C GLY A 259 -10.85 -17.84 14.85
N PRO A 260 -11.80 -17.42 14.02
CA PRO A 260 -11.72 -16.17 13.26
C PRO A 260 -11.91 -14.95 14.18
N ASP A 261 -11.11 -13.89 13.98
CA ASP A 261 -11.19 -12.63 14.75
C ASP A 261 -11.17 -11.44 13.77
N VAL A 262 -12.35 -11.02 13.32
CA VAL A 262 -12.52 -9.95 12.34
C VAL A 262 -12.52 -8.60 13.04
N ILE A 263 -11.49 -7.81 12.78
CA ILE A 263 -11.37 -6.43 13.26
C ILE A 263 -11.54 -5.44 12.09
N VAL A 264 -11.96 -4.22 12.40
CA VAL A 264 -11.81 -3.08 11.49
C VAL A 264 -10.43 -2.47 11.74
N GLY A 265 -9.58 -2.50 10.72
CA GLY A 265 -8.22 -1.95 10.78
C GLY A 265 -8.17 -0.45 10.52
N ASP A 266 -9.01 0.05 9.61
CA ASP A 266 -9.09 1.46 9.25
C ASP A 266 -10.52 1.89 8.86
N LEU A 267 -10.82 3.19 8.99
CA LEU A 267 -12.06 3.84 8.59
C LEU A 267 -11.79 4.75 7.37
N ILE A 268 -12.15 4.27 6.19
CA ILE A 268 -11.78 4.90 4.92
C ILE A 268 -12.96 5.64 4.29
N GLY A 269 -12.68 6.71 3.55
CA GLY A 269 -13.68 7.40 2.72
C GLY A 269 -14.93 7.84 3.49
N LEU A 270 -14.74 8.52 4.64
CA LEU A 270 -15.85 9.21 5.31
C LEU A 270 -16.40 10.28 4.36
N ASP A 271 -17.65 10.09 3.97
CA ASP A 271 -18.33 10.92 2.99
C ASP A 271 -19.66 11.44 3.56
N GLN A 272 -19.92 12.72 3.31
CA GLN A 272 -21.20 13.36 3.60
C GLN A 272 -21.89 13.63 2.27
N GLN A 273 -22.97 12.91 1.99
CA GLN A 273 -23.67 13.02 0.72
C GLN A 273 -24.31 14.42 0.57
N ASP A 274 -23.73 15.27 -0.28
CA ASP A 274 -24.12 16.68 -0.50
C ASP A 274 -25.61 16.87 -0.86
N ASN A 275 -26.21 15.87 -1.48
CA ASN A 275 -27.60 15.83 -1.92
C ASN A 275 -28.54 15.07 -0.95
N GLY A 276 -28.03 14.64 0.21
CA GLY A 276 -28.73 13.84 1.22
C GLY A 276 -29.28 14.62 2.42
N ALA A 277 -29.28 15.95 2.40
CA ALA A 277 -29.73 16.77 3.52
C ALA A 277 -31.27 16.90 3.58
N VAL A 278 -31.90 16.36 4.62
CA VAL A 278 -33.37 16.43 4.85
C VAL A 278 -33.65 16.86 6.29
N ASP A 279 -34.46 17.91 6.47
CA ASP A 279 -34.84 18.46 7.78
C ASP A 279 -33.66 18.73 8.73
N GLY A 280 -32.54 19.20 8.18
CA GLY A 280 -31.30 19.46 8.92
C GLY A 280 -30.49 18.23 9.32
N ARG A 281 -30.84 17.03 8.80
CA ARG A 281 -30.07 15.79 8.96
C ARG A 281 -29.31 15.49 7.67
N VAL A 282 -28.09 14.98 7.80
CA VAL A 282 -27.26 14.51 6.68
C VAL A 282 -27.02 13.01 6.76
N GLY A 283 -26.84 12.36 5.61
CA GLY A 283 -26.31 11.00 5.54
C GLY A 283 -24.78 11.01 5.60
N LEU A 284 -24.21 10.14 6.42
CA LEU A 284 -22.77 9.88 6.49
C LEU A 284 -22.51 8.43 6.11
N ALA A 285 -21.63 8.21 5.14
CA ALA A 285 -21.13 6.91 4.74
C ALA A 285 -19.64 6.79 5.08
N LEU A 286 -19.18 5.60 5.45
CA LEU A 286 -17.75 5.31 5.58
C LEU A 286 -17.46 3.84 5.26
N GLY A 287 -16.38 3.65 4.49
CA GLY A 287 -15.77 2.35 4.27
C GLY A 287 -15.04 1.87 5.52
N THR A 288 -14.71 0.58 5.54
CA THR A 288 -13.87 0.00 6.60
C THR A 288 -12.93 -0.97 5.92
N ASP A 289 -11.64 -0.89 6.20
CA ASP A 289 -10.73 -2.00 5.91
C ASP A 289 -10.83 -3.01 7.05
N ALA A 290 -10.85 -4.31 6.72
CA ALA A 290 -11.21 -5.36 7.67
C ALA A 290 -10.22 -6.53 7.59
N CYS A 291 -9.66 -6.88 8.75
CA CYS A 291 -8.55 -7.81 8.88
C CYS A 291 -8.93 -8.99 9.77
N ASN A 292 -8.35 -10.16 9.52
CA ASN A 292 -8.50 -11.34 10.37
C ASN A 292 -7.27 -11.47 11.25
N LYS A 293 -7.42 -11.12 12.53
CA LYS A 293 -6.40 -11.32 13.55
C LYS A 293 -6.43 -12.75 14.12
N GLY A 294 -7.41 -13.57 13.70
CA GLY A 294 -7.69 -14.88 14.27
C GLY A 294 -6.73 -15.98 13.86
N THR A 295 -6.98 -17.17 14.40
CA THR A 295 -6.23 -18.40 14.12
C THR A 295 -6.91 -19.29 13.07
N GLU A 296 -8.10 -18.93 12.60
CA GLU A 296 -8.85 -19.63 11.55
C GLU A 296 -9.31 -18.66 10.46
N ASN A 297 -9.46 -19.16 9.23
CA ASN A 297 -9.83 -18.33 8.07
C ASN A 297 -11.27 -17.83 8.17
N THR A 298 -11.48 -16.56 7.82
CA THR A 298 -12.83 -15.97 7.67
C THR A 298 -13.33 -16.15 6.24
N ALA A 299 -14.61 -16.46 6.06
CA ALA A 299 -15.28 -16.48 4.77
C ALA A 299 -16.13 -15.21 4.54
N TRP A 300 -16.08 -14.67 3.32
CA TRP A 300 -16.93 -13.59 2.83
C TRP A 300 -17.63 -14.05 1.55
N ILE A 301 -18.88 -14.50 1.66
CA ILE A 301 -19.62 -15.05 0.51
C ILE A 301 -20.65 -14.03 0.02
N ALA A 302 -20.75 -13.88 -1.31
CA ALA A 302 -21.73 -13.01 -1.95
C ALA A 302 -23.17 -13.33 -1.56
N LEU A 303 -24.02 -12.30 -1.60
CA LEU A 303 -25.47 -12.49 -1.63
C LEU A 303 -25.83 -13.42 -2.81
N PRO A 304 -26.79 -14.35 -2.63
CA PRO A 304 -27.77 -14.42 -1.54
C PRO A 304 -27.31 -15.18 -0.28
N SER A 305 -26.04 -15.60 -0.17
CA SER A 305 -25.54 -16.19 1.08
C SER A 305 -25.54 -15.16 2.20
N ASN A 306 -25.86 -15.60 3.43
CA ASN A 306 -25.71 -14.80 4.65
C ASN A 306 -24.39 -15.12 5.41
N ASN A 307 -23.54 -15.99 4.85
CA ASN A 307 -22.24 -16.33 5.43
C ASN A 307 -21.18 -15.27 5.08
N HIS A 308 -21.31 -14.11 5.73
CA HIS A 308 -20.36 -13.01 5.69
C HIS A 308 -20.52 -12.12 6.93
N PRO A 309 -19.45 -11.52 7.46
CA PRO A 309 -19.51 -10.49 8.49
C PRO A 309 -20.54 -9.38 8.22
N PHE A 310 -21.26 -9.00 9.28
CA PHE A 310 -22.08 -7.79 9.34
C PHE A 310 -21.39 -6.80 10.26
N ILE A 311 -21.04 -5.62 9.73
CA ILE A 311 -20.30 -4.59 10.47
C ILE A 311 -21.27 -3.47 10.84
N PRO A 312 -21.70 -3.38 12.13
CA PRO A 312 -22.48 -2.25 12.60
C PRO A 312 -21.58 -1.03 12.81
N GLN A 313 -22.15 0.14 12.59
CA GLN A 313 -21.49 1.43 12.73
C GLN A 313 -22.36 2.34 13.59
N ASN A 314 -21.71 2.98 14.57
CA ASN A 314 -22.34 3.88 15.52
C ASN A 314 -21.50 5.15 15.59
N LEU A 315 -22.12 6.30 15.34
CA LEU A 315 -21.46 7.59 15.48
C LEU A 315 -21.74 8.17 16.87
N TYR A 316 -20.70 8.70 17.49
CA TYR A 316 -20.77 9.36 18.79
C TYR A 316 -20.03 10.69 18.72
N ARG A 317 -20.40 11.63 19.60
CA ARG A 317 -19.61 12.83 19.86
C ARG A 317 -19.36 12.98 21.36
N MET A 318 -18.26 13.65 21.69
CA MET A 318 -18.08 14.23 23.01
C MET A 318 -18.83 15.58 23.07
N SER A 319 -19.50 15.88 24.18
CA SER A 319 -20.24 17.12 24.40
C SER A 319 -20.30 17.54 25.88
N GLY A 320 -20.79 18.75 26.14
CA GLY A 320 -21.01 19.27 27.49
C GLY A 320 -19.76 19.82 28.18
N GLY A 321 -19.96 20.73 29.14
CA GLY A 321 -18.91 21.60 29.64
C GLY A 321 -18.58 22.72 28.66
N ALA A 322 -17.52 23.50 28.93
CA ALA A 322 -17.05 24.53 28.01
C ALA A 322 -16.39 23.93 26.76
N ASP A 323 -15.70 22.80 26.92
CA ASP A 323 -14.80 22.21 25.91
C ASP A 323 -15.35 20.92 25.27
N ASN A 324 -16.65 20.62 25.48
CA ASN A 324 -17.30 19.40 24.98
C ASN A 324 -16.67 18.07 25.47
N THR A 325 -16.13 18.01 26.68
CA THR A 325 -15.39 16.83 27.21
C THR A 325 -16.17 15.98 28.22
N GLN A 326 -17.39 16.36 28.61
CA GLN A 326 -18.04 15.80 29.81
C GLN A 326 -19.01 14.64 29.55
N ARG A 327 -19.49 14.47 28.32
CA ARG A 327 -20.51 13.49 27.94
C ARG A 327 -20.12 12.83 26.62
N PHE A 328 -20.11 11.51 26.58
CA PHE A 328 -20.11 10.74 25.33
C PHE A 328 -21.57 10.47 24.94
N GLU A 329 -22.02 10.96 23.79
CA GLU A 329 -23.41 10.77 23.33
C GLU A 329 -23.46 10.19 21.91
N GLN A 330 -24.39 9.26 21.68
CA GLN A 330 -24.65 8.70 20.35
C GLN A 330 -25.40 9.73 19.50
N ILE A 331 -24.96 9.92 18.25
CA ILE A 331 -25.56 10.85 17.31
C ILE A 331 -25.96 10.14 16.02
N GLY A 332 -27.14 10.45 15.52
CA GLY A 332 -27.73 9.76 14.36
C GLY A 332 -28.27 8.37 14.71
N GLN A 333 -28.58 7.60 13.66
CA GLN A 333 -29.02 6.22 13.78
C GLN A 333 -27.85 5.27 13.54
N SER A 334 -27.83 4.15 14.25
CA SER A 334 -26.94 3.03 13.91
C SER A 334 -27.29 2.51 12.52
N TRP A 335 -26.28 2.28 11.69
CA TRP A 335 -26.43 1.58 10.43
C TRP A 335 -25.40 0.46 10.36
N GLY A 336 -25.65 -0.58 9.59
CA GLY A 336 -24.71 -1.69 9.46
C GLY A 336 -24.67 -2.22 8.05
N LYS A 337 -23.48 -2.68 7.64
CA LYS A 337 -23.25 -3.22 6.30
C LYS A 337 -23.07 -4.73 6.35
N HIS A 338 -23.76 -5.41 5.44
CA HIS A 338 -23.33 -6.73 4.98
C HIS A 338 -21.99 -6.55 4.27
N ALA A 339 -20.90 -6.99 4.87
CA ALA A 339 -19.55 -6.57 4.48
C ALA A 339 -19.00 -7.28 3.23
N PHE A 340 -19.86 -7.80 2.36
CA PHE A 340 -19.44 -8.37 1.09
C PHE A 340 -19.19 -7.27 0.04
N ALA A 341 -18.00 -7.26 -0.57
CA ALA A 341 -17.58 -6.37 -1.67
C ALA A 341 -17.74 -4.85 -1.42
N ALA A 342 -17.94 -4.40 -0.17
CA ALA A 342 -18.10 -2.99 0.20
C ALA A 342 -16.78 -2.21 0.31
N ALA A 343 -15.68 -2.71 -0.28
CA ALA A 343 -14.32 -2.18 -0.14
C ALA A 343 -13.39 -2.46 -1.34
N SER A 344 -13.90 -2.89 -2.50
CA SER A 344 -13.09 -3.25 -3.67
C SER A 344 -13.55 -2.53 -4.95
N ALA A 345 -13.12 -1.28 -5.10
CA ALA A 345 -13.18 -0.47 -6.33
C ALA A 345 -12.03 0.55 -6.33
#